data_AF-A0A4S5B226-F1
#
_entry.id   AF-A0A4S5B226-F1
#
_cell.length_a   1.000
_cell.length_b   1.000
_cell.length_c   1.000
_cell.angle_alpha   90.00
_cell.angle_beta   90.00
_cell.angle_gamma   90.00
#
_symmetry.space_group_name_H-M   'P 1'
#
loop_
_entity.id
_entity.type
_entity.pdbx_description
1 polymer ?
#
loop_
_entity_poly.entity_id
_entity_poly.type
_entity_poly.pdbx_seq_one_letter_code
_entity_poly.pdbx_strand_id
1 'polypeptide(L)' 'MKRGMTQRELAEKVGMLGGNIAAIECGRRSEANLTLATAIKLCDALRVRNPRKLLDSDSETSAD' A
#
# COMPACT_ATOMS: atom_id res chain seq x y z
N MET A 1 -9.81 -4.03 -1.46
CA MET A 1 -9.44 -2.71 -2.02
C MET A 1 -9.87 -1.60 -1.07
N LYS A 2 -8.96 -1.10 -0.23
CA LYS A 2 -9.22 0.08 0.62
C LYS A 2 -9.20 1.31 -0.33
N ARG A 3 -10.28 2.10 -0.39
CA ARG A 3 -10.40 3.43 -1.08
C ARG A 3 -10.84 3.47 -2.55
N GLY A 4 -11.48 2.44 -3.09
CA GLY A 4 -12.22 2.54 -4.36
C GLY A 4 -11.36 2.72 -5.62
N MET A 5 -10.10 2.26 -5.58
CA MET A 5 -9.16 2.28 -6.70
C MET A 5 -8.71 0.85 -7.01
N THR A 6 -8.66 0.51 -8.29
CA THR A 6 -8.11 -0.77 -8.76
C THR A 6 -6.59 -0.79 -8.68
N GLN A 7 -5.99 -1.99 -8.64
CA GLN A 7 -4.53 -2.13 -8.68
C GLN A 7 -3.91 -1.44 -9.91
N ARG A 8 -4.59 -1.52 -11.06
CA ARG A 8 -4.16 -0.88 -12.31
C ARG A 8 -4.12 0.64 -12.17
N GLU A 9 -5.20 1.25 -11.68
CA GLU A 9 -5.27 2.70 -11.48
C GLU A 9 -4.25 3.19 -10.45
N LEU A 10 -3.99 2.40 -9.40
CA LEU A 10 -2.95 2.72 -8.42
C LEU A 10 -1.55 2.67 -9.07
N ALA A 11 -1.30 1.63 -9.87
CA ALA A 11 -0.04 1.47 -10.57
C ALA A 11 0.22 2.63 -11.56
N GLU A 12 -0.82 3.03 -12.31
CA GLU A 12 -0.79 4.19 -13.21
C GLU A 12 -0.48 5.48 -12.45
N LYS A 13 -1.15 5.74 -11.31
CA LYS A 13 -0.91 6.94 -10.49
C LYS A 13 0.49 6.99 -9.87
N VAL A 14 1.02 5.85 -9.45
CA VAL A 14 2.33 5.75 -8.80
C VAL A 14 3.47 5.68 -9.83
N GLY A 15 3.14 5.44 -11.11
CA GLY A 15 4.10 5.29 -12.20
C GLY A 15 4.86 3.96 -12.13
N MET A 16 4.16 2.87 -11.82
CA MET A 16 4.74 1.52 -11.76
C MET A 16 3.88 0.49 -12.49
N LEU A 17 4.45 -0.69 -12.75
CA LEU A 17 3.72 -1.82 -13.31
C LEU A 17 2.71 -2.38 -12.30
N GLY A 18 1.52 -2.79 -12.77
CA GLY A 18 0.49 -3.39 -11.90
C GLY A 18 0.97 -4.62 -11.12
N GLY A 19 1.86 -5.42 -11.71
CA GLY A 19 2.48 -6.56 -11.02
C GLY A 19 3.30 -6.17 -9.78
N ASN A 20 3.86 -4.94 -9.73
CA ASN A 20 4.54 -4.45 -8.54
C ASN A 20 3.55 -4.14 -7.41
N ILE A 21 2.39 -3.55 -7.73
CA ILE A 21 1.33 -3.33 -6.73
C ILE A 21 0.86 -4.69 -6.19
N ALA A 22 0.58 -5.65 -7.07
CA ALA A 22 0.17 -6.98 -6.65
C ALA A 22 1.23 -7.68 -5.76
N ALA A 23 2.51 -7.55 -6.09
CA ALA A 23 3.60 -8.12 -5.29
C ALA A 23 3.74 -7.47 -3.91
N ILE A 24 3.45 -6.18 -3.78
CA ILE A 24 3.40 -5.47 -2.50
C ILE A 24 2.18 -5.94 -1.68
N GLU A 25 1.00 -5.97 -2.29
CA GLU A 25 -0.25 -6.35 -1.60
C GLU A 25 -0.25 -7.81 -1.12
N CYS A 26 0.43 -8.72 -1.82
CA CYS A 26 0.56 -10.11 -1.38
C CYS A 26 1.81 -10.38 -0.52
N GLY A 27 2.56 -9.35 -0.13
CA GLY A 27 3.74 -9.46 0.73
C GLY A 27 5.00 -10.05 0.07
N ARG A 28 4.95 -10.43 -1.23
CA ARG A 28 6.14 -10.86 -1.98
C ARG A 28 7.22 -9.78 -2.05
N ARG A 29 6.82 -8.51 -2.01
CA ARG A 29 7.70 -7.37 -1.77
C ARG A 29 7.28 -6.73 -0.45
N SER A 30 8.01 -7.01 0.61
CA SER A 30 7.78 -6.38 1.91
C SER A 30 7.91 -4.85 1.81
N GLU A 31 7.04 -4.16 2.55
CA GLU A 31 7.07 -2.73 2.80
C GLU A 31 8.42 -2.25 3.35
N ALA A 32 9.13 -3.08 4.11
CA ALA A 32 10.47 -2.77 4.63
C ALA A 32 11.52 -2.64 3.52
N ASN A 33 11.27 -3.24 2.36
CA ASN A 33 12.15 -3.22 1.19
C ASN A 33 11.72 -2.19 0.14
N LEU A 34 10.72 -1.36 0.42
CA LEU A 34 10.33 -0.27 -0.47
C LEU A 34 11.28 0.92 -0.28
N THR A 35 11.65 1.56 -1.39
CA THR A 35 12.32 2.86 -1.29
C THR A 35 11.39 3.88 -0.65
N LEU A 36 11.97 4.84 0.07
CA LEU A 36 11.20 5.95 0.64
C LEU A 36 10.39 6.70 -0.44
N ALA A 37 10.97 6.89 -1.63
CA ALA A 37 10.29 7.52 -2.77
C ALA A 37 9.03 6.74 -3.20
N THR A 38 9.12 5.41 -3.26
CA THR A 38 7.96 4.55 -3.57
C THR A 38 6.89 4.65 -2.49
N ALA A 39 7.28 4.61 -1.22
CA ALA A 39 6.36 4.73 -0.09
C ALA A 39 5.60 6.08 -0.10
N ILE A 40 6.29 7.19 -0.40
CA ILE A 40 5.68 8.52 -0.51
C ILE A 40 4.66 8.55 -1.67
N LYS A 41 5.03 8.07 -2.87
CA LYS A 41 4.10 8.05 -4.01
C LYS A 41 2.84 7.23 -3.73
N LEU A 42 2.98 6.09 -3.03
CA LEU A 42 1.84 5.28 -2.60
C LEU A 42 0.96 6.05 -1.61
N CYS A 43 1.56 6.73 -0.63
CA CYS A 43 0.83 7.57 0.31
C CYS A 43 0.06 8.69 -0.40
N ASP A 44 0.68 9.39 -1.34
CA ASP A 44 0.04 10.46 -2.11
C ASP A 44 -1.12 9.93 -2.97
N ALA A 45 -0.89 8.83 -3.71
CA ALA A 45 -1.90 8.22 -4.57
C ALA A 45 -3.12 7.73 -3.76
N LEU A 46 -2.88 7.20 -2.57
CA LEU A 46 -3.91 6.74 -1.65
C LEU A 46 -4.50 7.87 -0.80
N ARG A 47 -3.98 9.10 -0.85
CA ARG A 47 -4.36 10.23 0.00
C ARG A 47 -4.18 9.93 1.49
N VAL A 48 -3.03 9.38 1.86
CA VAL A 48 -2.62 9.03 3.23
C VAL A 48 -1.56 10.01 3.71
N ARG A 49 -1.92 10.87 4.67
CA ARG A 49 -0.96 11.80 5.30
C ARG A 49 -0.09 11.14 6.37
N ASN A 50 -0.58 10.08 7.00
CA ASN A 50 0.15 9.33 8.03
C ASN A 50 0.37 7.90 7.54
N PRO A 51 1.60 7.53 7.11
CA PRO A 51 1.90 6.21 6.56
C PRO A 51 1.59 5.05 7.51
N ARG A 52 1.60 5.28 8.84
CA ARG A 52 1.26 4.25 9.83
C ARG A 52 -0.18 3.75 9.69
N LYS A 53 -1.07 4.52 9.06
CA LYS A 53 -2.44 4.09 8.73
C LYS A 53 -2.52 3.07 7.59
N LEU A 54 -1.42 2.80 6.90
CA LEU A 54 -1.32 1.72 5.90
C LEU A 54 -1.02 0.37 6.53
N LEU A 55 -0.36 0.38 7.69
CA LEU A 55 -0.13 -0.83 8.46
C LEU A 55 -1.46 -1.27 9.05
N ASP A 56 -1.73 -2.57 9.03
CA ASP A 56 -2.85 -3.10 9.78
C ASP A 56 -2.61 -2.80 11.27
N SER A 57 -3.61 -2.22 11.92
CA SER A 57 -3.53 -1.95 13.34
C SER A 57 -3.68 -3.30 14.03
N ASP A 58 -2.69 -3.71 14.84
CA ASP A 58 -2.83 -4.82 15.78
C ASP A 58 -3.86 -4.45 16.89
N SER A 59 -5.11 -4.21 16.53
CA SER A 59 -6.23 -3.87 17.42
C SER A 59 -7.50 -4.23 16.62
N GLU A 60 -8.20 -5.34 16.83
CA GLU A 60 -8.45 -6.14 18.03
C GLU A 60 -8.51 -7.63 17.61
N THR A 61 -7.60 -8.47 18.11
CA THR A 61 -7.96 -9.88 18.30
C THR A 61 -8.64 -9.93 19.67
N SER A 62 -9.95 -9.74 19.69
CA SER A 62 -10.76 -10.22 20.80
C SER A 62 -10.57 -11.74 20.84
N ALA A 63 -9.83 -12.20 21.84
CA ALA A 63 -9.86 -13.61 22.23
C ALA A 63 -11.26 -13.89 22.78
N ASP A 64 -12.02 -14.73 22.08
CA ASP A 64 -13.20 -15.43 22.59
C ASP A 64 -12.75 -16.83 23.03
#